data_AF-A0A8C2C5I2-F1
#
_entry.id   AF-A0A8C2C5I2-F1
#
_cell.length_a   1.000
_cell.length_b   1.000
_cell.length_c   1.000
_cell.angle_alpha   90.00
_cell.angle_beta   90.00
_cell.angle_gamma   90.00
#
_symmetry.space_group_name_H-M   'P 1'
#
loop_
_entity.id
_entity.type
_entity.pdbx_description
1 polymer ?
#
loop_
_entity_poly.entity_id
_entity_poly.type
_entity_poly.pdbx_seq_one_letter_code
_entity_poly.pdbx_strand_id
1 'polypeptide(L)'
;MWVLFWKTKQNSFAFTTKHTASLRHGSGGNNNTTTRIKGLKYDLETKLYGQHVAAQVILKTVTGFMNNENPKKPLVLSFHGSTGTGKTFASQLIAKNIYKKKTISSFVHLFSVTAHFPHKEKIDTYKTQLQEWIRGNVSNCPRSMFIFDEMDKMHPGLIDIIKPYLDFSDNLDRVLYKKAIFIFLSDAGGVKINEVTMKFWRDGREREEIQLKDIEKELSQSVFNNEDSGLRHTSLIDKKLVDFFVPFLPLEYKHFIQCGLAEMARQRFPPDNRVIKRLADELTFFPKEERVFSDQGCKLIANKLPFFI
;
A
#
# COMPACT_ATOMS: atom_id res chain seq x y z
N MET A 1 2.27 -12.99 10.68
CA MET A 1 2.83 -14.13 9.92
C MET A 1 2.84 -13.91 8.40
N TRP A 2 1.74 -13.63 7.69
CA TRP A 2 1.74 -13.46 6.22
C TRP A 2 2.54 -12.23 5.71
N VAL A 3 2.62 -11.13 6.45
CA VAL A 3 3.47 -9.97 6.07
C VAL A 3 4.96 -10.36 6.08
N LEU A 4 5.38 -11.08 7.13
CA LEU A 4 6.73 -11.66 7.22
C LEU A 4 6.92 -12.81 6.24
N PHE A 5 5.92 -13.68 6.00
CA PHE A 5 5.97 -14.79 5.04
C PHE A 5 6.00 -14.32 3.59
N TRP A 6 5.31 -13.21 3.28
CA TRP A 6 5.33 -12.58 1.97
C TRP A 6 6.64 -11.83 1.74
N LYS A 7 7.13 -11.07 2.73
CA LYS A 7 8.49 -10.50 2.69
C LYS A 7 9.57 -11.59 2.61
N THR A 8 9.44 -12.73 3.29
CA THR A 8 10.43 -13.83 3.22
C THR A 8 10.34 -14.69 1.95
N LYS A 9 9.14 -14.93 1.38
CA LYS A 9 9.01 -15.57 0.05
C LYS A 9 9.48 -14.69 -1.10
N GLN A 10 9.52 -13.36 -0.94
CA GLN A 10 10.08 -12.44 -1.92
C GLN A 10 11.57 -12.11 -1.64
N ASN A 11 12.01 -12.08 -0.37
CA ASN A 11 13.44 -11.94 -0.02
C ASN A 11 14.30 -13.14 -0.46
N SER A 12 13.68 -14.29 -0.77
CA SER A 12 14.38 -15.44 -1.38
C SER A 12 14.63 -15.26 -2.88
N PHE A 13 14.09 -14.21 -3.50
CA PHE A 13 14.48 -13.78 -4.84
C PHE A 13 15.63 -12.77 -4.72
N ALA A 14 16.86 -13.27 -4.58
CA ALA A 14 17.97 -12.60 -5.25
C ALA A 14 17.54 -12.38 -6.70
N PHE A 15 17.89 -11.24 -7.32
CA PHE A 15 17.71 -10.96 -8.74
C PHE A 15 18.30 -12.12 -9.57
N THR A 16 17.53 -13.18 -9.74
CA THR A 16 17.91 -14.41 -10.41
C THR A 16 17.15 -14.39 -11.71
N THR A 17 17.90 -14.01 -12.74
CA THR A 17 17.51 -14.10 -14.14
C THR A 17 17.28 -15.56 -14.49
N LYS A 18 16.04 -16.01 -14.37
CA LYS A 18 15.48 -17.15 -15.11
C LYS A 18 14.00 -17.18 -14.84
N HIS A 19 13.18 -16.93 -15.85
CA HIS A 19 11.95 -17.70 -16.11
C HIS A 19 11.36 -17.29 -17.45
N THR A 20 11.67 -18.09 -18.47
CA THR A 20 10.80 -18.30 -19.62
C THR A 20 9.57 -19.09 -19.15
N ALA A 21 8.38 -18.49 -19.25
CA ALA A 21 7.12 -19.22 -19.15
C ALA A 21 6.12 -18.60 -20.12
N SER A 22 5.99 -19.23 -21.28
CA SER A 22 4.91 -19.00 -22.23
C SER A 22 3.62 -19.55 -21.64
N LEU A 23 2.62 -18.70 -21.40
CA LEU A 23 1.24 -19.14 -21.18
C LEU A 23 0.25 -18.15 -21.80
N ARG A 24 -0.52 -18.69 -22.75
CA ARG A 24 -1.55 -18.03 -23.55
C ARG A 24 -2.58 -17.31 -22.67
N HIS A 25 -2.85 -16.05 -23.00
CA HIS A 25 -3.97 -15.30 -22.46
C HIS A 25 -5.29 -15.81 -23.05
N GLY A 26 -6.09 -16.48 -22.22
CA GLY A 26 -7.53 -16.65 -22.48
C GLY A 26 -8.24 -15.33 -22.27
N SER A 27 -8.62 -14.68 -23.36
CA SER A 27 -9.51 -13.52 -23.40
C SER A 27 -10.91 -13.96 -22.92
N GLY A 28 -11.25 -13.63 -21.68
CA GLY A 28 -12.57 -13.88 -21.09
C GLY A 28 -13.15 -12.56 -20.62
N GLY A 29 -13.95 -11.93 -21.50
CA GLY A 29 -14.48 -10.58 -21.40
C GLY A 29 -15.42 -10.29 -20.21
N ASN A 30 -15.63 -8.99 -19.99
CA ASN A 30 -16.53 -8.24 -19.09
C ASN A 30 -17.00 -8.87 -17.75
N ASN A 31 -17.58 -10.07 -17.75
CA ASN A 31 -18.12 -10.73 -16.55
C ASN A 31 -17.07 -10.98 -15.46
N ASN A 32 -15.82 -11.24 -15.85
CA ASN A 32 -14.71 -11.43 -14.91
C ASN A 32 -14.28 -10.12 -14.22
N THR A 33 -14.28 -8.99 -14.92
CA THR A 33 -13.86 -7.70 -14.36
C THR A 33 -14.90 -7.21 -13.35
N THR A 34 -16.19 -7.26 -13.70
CA THR A 34 -17.28 -6.89 -12.79
C THR A 34 -17.26 -7.72 -11.50
N THR A 35 -17.01 -9.02 -11.61
CA THR A 35 -16.92 -9.93 -10.44
C THR A 35 -15.73 -9.58 -9.54
N ARG A 36 -14.57 -9.27 -10.14
CA ARG A 36 -13.36 -8.85 -9.41
C ARG A 36 -13.54 -7.52 -8.68
N ILE A 37 -14.20 -6.56 -9.30
CA ILE A 37 -14.48 -5.25 -8.68
C ILE A 37 -15.47 -5.37 -7.52
N LYS A 38 -16.53 -6.18 -7.68
CA LYS A 38 -17.45 -6.49 -6.56
C LYS A 38 -16.70 -7.16 -5.40
N GLY A 39 -15.79 -8.08 -5.71
CA GLY A 39 -14.91 -8.71 -4.71
C GLY A 39 -14.02 -7.69 -3.99
N LEU A 40 -13.41 -6.75 -4.71
CA LEU A 40 -12.59 -5.69 -4.11
C LEU A 40 -13.40 -4.80 -3.17
N LYS A 41 -14.61 -4.36 -3.58
CA LYS A 41 -15.51 -3.58 -2.74
C LYS A 41 -15.79 -4.30 -1.42
N TYR A 42 -16.24 -5.54 -1.50
CA TYR A 42 -16.54 -6.36 -0.33
C TYR A 42 -15.31 -6.56 0.56
N ASP A 43 -14.15 -6.88 -0.02
CA ASP A 43 -12.92 -7.09 0.76
C ASP A 43 -12.47 -5.79 1.46
N LEU A 44 -12.59 -4.62 0.82
CA LEU A 44 -12.27 -3.33 1.45
C LEU A 44 -13.23 -3.02 2.61
N GLU A 45 -14.54 -3.16 2.39
CA GLU A 45 -15.57 -2.84 3.39
C GLU A 45 -15.52 -3.77 4.61
N THR A 46 -15.21 -5.06 4.41
CA THR A 46 -15.30 -6.06 5.48
C THR A 46 -13.97 -6.36 6.16
N LYS A 47 -12.83 -5.95 5.58
CA LYS A 47 -11.49 -6.32 6.09
C LYS A 47 -10.58 -5.13 6.36
N LEU A 48 -10.79 -3.98 5.72
CA LEU A 48 -9.94 -2.80 5.91
C LEU A 48 -10.57 -1.86 6.94
N TYR A 49 -10.39 -2.19 8.22
CA TYR A 49 -11.05 -1.50 9.34
C TYR A 49 -10.56 -0.06 9.53
N GLY A 50 -11.51 0.87 9.72
CA GLY A 50 -11.22 2.27 10.07
C GLY A 50 -10.58 3.11 8.97
N GLN A 51 -10.62 2.65 7.72
CA GLN A 51 -9.98 3.30 6.57
C GLN A 51 -10.99 3.66 5.47
N HIS A 52 -12.10 4.32 5.84
CA HIS A 52 -13.17 4.69 4.90
C HIS A 52 -12.66 5.58 3.75
N VAL A 53 -11.80 6.56 4.04
CA VAL A 53 -11.19 7.44 3.03
C VAL A 53 -10.35 6.64 2.04
N ALA A 54 -9.42 5.80 2.53
CA ALA A 54 -8.58 4.98 1.66
C ALA A 54 -9.41 3.99 0.84
N ALA A 55 -10.39 3.31 1.47
CA ALA A 55 -11.25 2.33 0.81
C ALA A 55 -12.03 2.97 -0.36
N GLN A 56 -12.59 4.16 -0.16
CA GLN A 56 -13.33 4.88 -1.21
C GLN A 56 -12.43 5.27 -2.37
N VAL A 57 -11.24 5.83 -2.09
CA VAL A 57 -10.28 6.24 -3.12
C VAL A 57 -9.79 5.02 -3.90
N ILE A 58 -9.34 3.97 -3.21
CA ILE A 58 -8.87 2.73 -3.85
C ILE A 58 -9.95 2.12 -4.72
N LEU A 59 -11.18 1.98 -4.21
CA LEU A 59 -12.27 1.37 -4.96
C LEU A 59 -12.56 2.16 -6.24
N LYS A 60 -12.71 3.49 -6.15
CA LYS A 60 -13.01 4.34 -7.30
C LYS A 60 -11.91 4.30 -8.36
N THR A 61 -10.66 4.45 -7.93
CA THR A 61 -9.50 4.57 -8.82
C THR A 61 -9.16 3.26 -9.51
N VAL A 62 -9.10 2.16 -8.75
CA VAL A 62 -8.86 0.83 -9.31
C VAL A 62 -10.00 0.42 -10.24
N THR A 63 -11.25 0.66 -9.87
CA THR A 63 -12.40 0.35 -10.75
C THR A 63 -12.34 1.12 -12.07
N GLY A 64 -12.10 2.44 -12.00
CA GLY A 64 -11.99 3.27 -13.20
C GLY A 64 -10.86 2.81 -14.12
N PHE A 65 -9.69 2.50 -13.55
CA PHE A 65 -8.55 2.02 -14.33
C PHE A 65 -8.77 0.63 -14.93
N MET A 66 -9.41 -0.28 -14.20
CA MET A 66 -9.68 -1.64 -14.68
C MET A 66 -10.76 -1.70 -15.74
N ASN A 67 -11.70 -0.74 -15.74
CA ASN A 67 -12.75 -0.62 -16.75
C ASN A 67 -12.30 0.21 -17.97
N ASN A 68 -11.16 0.90 -17.90
CA ASN A 68 -10.59 1.62 -19.03
C ASN A 68 -9.74 0.68 -19.90
N GLU A 69 -10.18 0.41 -21.12
CA GLU A 69 -9.45 -0.45 -22.07
C GLU A 69 -8.18 0.21 -22.63
N ASN A 70 -8.16 1.55 -22.68
CA ASN A 70 -7.08 2.38 -23.22
C ASN A 70 -6.70 3.52 -22.25
N PRO A 71 -6.12 3.18 -21.08
CA PRO A 71 -5.61 4.20 -20.16
C PRO A 71 -4.49 5.02 -20.83
N LYS A 72 -4.44 6.32 -20.52
CA LYS A 72 -3.44 7.24 -21.11
C LYS A 72 -2.06 7.12 -20.45
N LYS A 73 -2.01 6.66 -19.20
CA LYS A 73 -0.80 6.43 -18.40
C LYS A 73 -1.08 5.31 -17.38
N PRO A 74 -0.05 4.69 -16.76
CA PRO A 74 -0.26 3.70 -15.69
C PRO A 74 -1.04 4.28 -14.50
N LEU A 75 -1.66 3.39 -13.73
CA LEU A 75 -2.25 3.78 -12.44
C LEU A 75 -1.14 3.91 -11.40
N VAL A 76 -1.00 5.07 -10.78
CA VAL A 76 -0.02 5.34 -9.74
C VAL A 76 -0.71 5.76 -8.44
N LEU A 77 -0.74 4.84 -7.47
CA LEU A 77 -1.30 5.08 -6.14
C LEU A 77 -0.19 5.27 -5.11
N SER A 78 -0.30 6.30 -4.27
CA SER A 78 0.64 6.53 -3.17
C SER A 78 -0.08 6.47 -1.84
N PHE A 79 0.24 5.47 -1.01
CA PHE A 79 -0.39 5.18 0.27
C PHE A 79 0.45 5.74 1.41
N HIS A 80 -0.16 6.54 2.27
CA HIS A 80 0.53 7.29 3.32
C HIS A 80 -0.19 7.19 4.65
N GLY A 81 0.54 7.13 5.76
CA GLY A 81 -0.04 7.05 7.10
C GLY A 81 0.90 6.38 8.08
N SER A 82 0.55 6.31 9.36
CA SER A 82 1.37 5.62 10.36
C SER A 82 1.54 4.12 10.09
N THR A 83 2.54 3.51 10.72
CA THR A 83 2.78 2.06 10.61
C THR A 83 1.59 1.27 11.16
N GLY A 84 1.34 0.07 10.60
CA GLY A 84 0.29 -0.84 11.11
C GLY A 84 -1.17 -0.42 10.84
N THR A 85 -1.40 0.65 10.07
CA THR A 85 -2.74 1.15 9.69
C THR A 85 -3.38 0.41 8.51
N GLY A 86 -2.63 -0.44 7.81
CA GLY A 86 -3.16 -1.31 6.76
C GLY A 86 -2.69 -1.03 5.33
N LYS A 87 -1.72 -0.12 5.09
CA LYS A 87 -1.18 0.19 3.75
C LYS A 87 -0.82 -1.06 2.93
N THR A 88 0.05 -1.91 3.48
CA THR A 88 0.47 -3.17 2.85
C THR A 88 -0.68 -4.16 2.70
N PHE A 89 -1.63 -4.18 3.64
CA PHE A 89 -2.78 -5.07 3.57
C PHE A 89 -3.74 -4.64 2.44
N ALA A 90 -3.97 -3.34 2.27
CA ALA A 90 -4.78 -2.80 1.19
C ALA A 90 -4.19 -3.15 -0.19
N SER A 91 -2.87 -3.04 -0.39
CA SER A 91 -2.24 -3.45 -1.65
C SER A 91 -2.41 -4.94 -1.94
N GLN A 92 -2.38 -5.79 -0.90
CA GLN A 92 -2.68 -7.21 -1.02
C GLN A 92 -4.15 -7.47 -1.39
N LEU A 93 -5.10 -6.72 -0.84
CA LEU A 93 -6.52 -6.81 -1.22
C LEU A 93 -6.73 -6.46 -2.70
N ILE A 94 -6.05 -5.41 -3.19
CA ILE A 94 -6.08 -5.03 -4.61
C ILE A 94 -5.53 -6.18 -5.46
N ALA A 95 -4.32 -6.66 -5.18
CA ALA A 95 -3.70 -7.76 -5.92
C ALA A 95 -4.55 -9.04 -5.91
N LYS A 96 -5.13 -9.38 -4.76
CA LYS A 96 -5.99 -10.56 -4.57
C LYS A 96 -7.23 -10.52 -5.46
N ASN A 97 -7.80 -9.33 -5.66
CA ASN A 97 -9.02 -9.18 -6.46
C ASN A 97 -8.72 -8.95 -7.94
N ILE A 98 -7.55 -8.43 -8.32
CA ILE A 98 -7.19 -8.24 -9.73
C ILE A 98 -6.65 -9.52 -10.39
N TYR A 99 -5.83 -10.31 -9.69
CA TYR A 99 -5.12 -11.45 -10.28
C TYR A 99 -5.69 -12.80 -9.84
N LYS A 100 -5.85 -13.76 -10.77
CA LYS A 100 -6.34 -15.13 -10.47
C LYS A 100 -5.49 -15.83 -9.40
N LYS A 101 -4.16 -15.70 -9.48
CA LYS A 101 -3.19 -16.24 -8.52
C LYS A 101 -2.97 -15.31 -7.30
N LYS A 102 -3.80 -14.28 -7.14
CA LYS A 102 -3.76 -13.32 -6.02
C LYS A 102 -2.36 -12.70 -5.90
N THR A 103 -1.84 -12.57 -4.68
CA THR A 103 -0.50 -12.03 -4.37
C THR A 103 0.66 -12.93 -4.79
N ILE A 104 0.40 -14.18 -5.21
CA ILE A 104 1.41 -15.15 -5.71
C ILE A 104 1.49 -15.10 -7.24
N SER A 105 0.72 -14.21 -7.88
CA SER A 105 0.84 -13.95 -9.30
C SER A 105 2.26 -13.52 -9.64
N SER A 106 2.84 -14.11 -10.69
CA SER A 106 4.13 -13.68 -11.25
C SER A 106 4.11 -12.24 -11.80
N PHE A 107 2.93 -11.62 -11.86
CA PHE A 107 2.71 -10.24 -12.31
C PHE A 107 2.54 -9.25 -11.14
N VAL A 108 2.77 -9.69 -9.90
CA VAL A 108 2.74 -8.83 -8.70
C VAL A 108 4.13 -8.85 -8.06
N HIS A 109 4.80 -7.71 -8.09
CA HIS A 109 6.17 -7.54 -7.63
C HIS A 109 6.19 -6.65 -6.40
N LEU A 110 6.76 -7.12 -5.29
CA LEU A 110 6.95 -6.32 -4.08
C LEU A 110 8.43 -6.02 -3.90
N PHE A 111 8.74 -4.74 -3.75
CA PHE A 111 10.05 -4.26 -3.33
C PHE A 111 9.93 -3.65 -1.94
N SER A 112 10.54 -4.26 -0.94
CA SER A 112 10.82 -3.59 0.34
C SER A 112 12.14 -2.83 0.17
N VAL A 113 12.08 -1.51 0.17
CA VAL A 113 13.23 -0.64 -0.14
C VAL A 113 14.43 -0.96 0.74
N THR A 114 14.21 -1.11 2.05
CA THR A 114 15.28 -1.39 3.02
C THR A 114 15.89 -2.78 2.86
N ALA A 115 15.14 -3.75 2.33
CA ALA A 115 15.62 -5.12 2.13
C ALA A 115 16.31 -5.30 0.77
N HIS A 116 15.76 -4.68 -0.29
CA HIS A 116 16.24 -4.88 -1.66
C HIS A 116 17.32 -3.87 -2.06
N PHE A 117 17.31 -2.67 -1.49
CA PHE A 117 18.24 -1.59 -1.81
C PHE A 117 18.99 -1.04 -0.56
N PRO A 118 19.60 -1.90 0.28
CA PRO A 118 20.16 -1.48 1.58
C PRO A 118 21.45 -0.65 1.48
N HIS A 119 22.24 -0.83 0.42
CA HIS A 119 23.61 -0.31 0.30
C HIS A 119 23.70 0.85 -0.69
N LYS A 120 24.05 2.04 -0.22
CA LYS A 120 24.15 3.24 -1.06
C LYS A 120 25.24 3.12 -2.13
N GLU A 121 26.30 2.37 -1.84
CA GLU A 121 27.44 2.16 -2.74
C GLU A 121 27.07 1.33 -3.97
N LYS A 122 25.98 0.56 -3.90
CA LYS A 122 25.49 -0.29 -4.99
C LYS A 122 24.36 0.36 -5.80
N ILE A 123 24.16 1.67 -5.64
CA ILE A 123 23.01 2.38 -6.19
C ILE A 123 22.89 2.21 -7.71
N ASP A 124 23.99 2.30 -8.45
CA ASP A 124 23.95 2.21 -9.92
C ASP A 124 23.64 0.79 -10.42
N THR A 125 24.11 -0.22 -9.69
CA THR A 125 23.71 -1.62 -9.90
C THR A 125 22.20 -1.79 -9.67
N TYR A 126 21.68 -1.25 -8.56
CA TYR A 126 20.25 -1.33 -8.25
C TYR A 126 19.38 -0.59 -9.27
N LYS A 127 19.83 0.56 -9.78
CA LYS A 127 19.13 1.29 -10.86
C LYS A 127 18.99 0.39 -12.08
N THR A 128 20.10 -0.20 -12.54
CA THR A 128 20.12 -1.09 -13.72
C THR A 128 19.20 -2.29 -13.52
N GLN A 129 19.34 -2.99 -12.40
CA GLN A 129 18.51 -4.16 -12.07
C GLN A 129 17.02 -3.83 -12.01
N LEU A 130 16.66 -2.68 -11.44
CA LEU A 130 15.27 -2.26 -11.32
C LEU A 130 14.67 -1.91 -12.69
N GLN A 131 15.41 -1.22 -13.56
CA GLN A 131 14.98 -0.91 -14.93
C GLN A 131 14.72 -2.19 -15.73
N GLU A 132 15.67 -3.12 -15.72
CA GLU A 132 15.55 -4.39 -16.43
C GLU A 132 14.36 -5.20 -15.91
N TRP A 133 14.16 -5.22 -14.59
CA TRP A 133 13.04 -5.92 -13.98
C TRP A 133 11.69 -5.35 -14.40
N ILE A 134 11.52 -4.03 -14.32
CA ILE A 134 10.27 -3.36 -14.70
C ILE A 134 10.01 -3.58 -16.19
N ARG A 135 11.00 -3.30 -17.05
CA ARG A 135 10.89 -3.48 -18.50
C ARG A 135 10.52 -4.92 -18.85
N GLY A 136 11.25 -5.90 -18.33
CA GLY A 136 11.03 -7.32 -18.62
C GLY A 136 9.63 -7.80 -18.21
N ASN A 137 9.17 -7.44 -17.01
CA ASN A 137 7.86 -7.89 -16.53
C ASN A 137 6.69 -7.20 -17.24
N VAL A 138 6.80 -5.91 -17.56
CA VAL A 138 5.77 -5.22 -18.36
C VAL A 138 5.73 -5.74 -19.80
N SER A 139 6.88 -6.09 -20.37
CA SER A 139 6.96 -6.72 -21.70
C SER A 139 6.24 -8.08 -21.73
N ASN A 140 6.37 -8.86 -20.66
CA ASN A 140 5.68 -10.15 -20.50
C ASN A 140 4.18 -9.99 -20.20
N CYS A 141 3.81 -8.97 -19.40
CA CYS A 141 2.43 -8.68 -19.03
C CYS A 141 2.25 -7.17 -18.81
N PRO A 142 1.57 -6.47 -19.74
CA PRO A 142 1.36 -5.03 -19.64
C PRO A 142 0.59 -4.59 -18.38
N ARG A 143 -0.16 -5.51 -17.76
CA ARG A 143 -0.91 -5.28 -16.52
C ARG A 143 -0.17 -5.82 -15.30
N SER A 144 1.15 -5.70 -15.27
CA SER A 144 1.96 -6.01 -14.09
C SER A 144 1.78 -4.94 -13.01
N MET A 145 1.86 -5.36 -11.74
CA MET A 145 1.74 -4.51 -10.57
C MET A 145 3.05 -4.47 -9.81
N PHE A 146 3.54 -3.27 -9.51
CA PHE A 146 4.75 -3.02 -8.75
C PHE A 146 4.39 -2.30 -7.46
N ILE A 147 4.75 -2.90 -6.32
CA ILE A 147 4.50 -2.37 -4.99
C ILE A 147 5.86 -2.02 -4.38
N PHE A 148 6.08 -0.76 -4.03
CA PHE A 148 7.29 -0.32 -3.33
C PHE A 148 6.93 0.05 -1.89
N ASP A 149 7.40 -0.76 -0.95
CA ASP A 149 7.21 -0.58 0.49
C ASP A 149 8.39 0.20 1.09
N GLU A 150 8.09 1.07 2.05
CA GLU A 150 9.03 2.00 2.68
C GLU A 150 9.64 3.01 1.70
N MET A 151 8.78 3.59 0.86
CA MET A 151 9.17 4.54 -0.19
C MET A 151 9.86 5.80 0.34
N ASP A 152 9.56 6.22 1.55
CA ASP A 152 10.22 7.33 2.27
C ASP A 152 11.72 7.09 2.53
N LYS A 153 12.17 5.85 2.45
CA LYS A 153 13.58 5.47 2.63
C LYS A 153 14.30 5.26 1.31
N MET A 154 13.61 5.45 0.18
CA MET A 154 14.17 5.14 -1.14
C MET A 154 15.15 6.20 -1.58
N HIS A 155 16.30 5.77 -2.07
CA HIS A 155 17.32 6.68 -2.57
C HIS A 155 16.79 7.48 -3.79
N PRO A 156 16.98 8.81 -3.84
CA PRO A 156 16.48 9.67 -4.93
C PRO A 156 16.89 9.19 -6.33
N GLY A 157 18.12 8.72 -6.49
CA GLY A 157 18.59 8.17 -7.76
C GLY A 157 17.83 6.93 -8.26
N LEU A 158 17.23 6.10 -7.39
CA LEU A 158 16.36 5.00 -7.83
C LEU A 158 14.97 5.51 -8.21
N ILE A 159 14.52 6.54 -7.51
CA ILE A 159 13.27 7.22 -7.80
C ILE A 159 13.30 7.82 -9.20
N ASP A 160 14.35 8.55 -9.55
CA ASP A 160 14.50 9.20 -10.86
C ASP A 160 14.42 8.19 -12.02
N ILE A 161 14.84 6.96 -11.76
CA ILE A 161 14.81 5.86 -12.72
C ILE A 161 13.41 5.26 -12.88
N ILE A 162 12.55 5.33 -11.86
CA ILE A 162 11.16 4.86 -11.94
C ILE A 162 10.29 5.88 -12.68
N LYS A 163 10.54 7.18 -12.51
CA LYS A 163 9.68 8.26 -13.02
C LYS A 163 9.26 8.12 -14.49
N PRO A 164 10.15 7.78 -15.44
CA PRO A 164 9.76 7.64 -16.83
C PRO A 164 8.61 6.65 -17.00
N TYR A 165 8.63 5.54 -16.25
CA TYR A 165 7.61 4.51 -16.34
C TYR A 165 6.26 4.93 -15.75
N LEU A 166 6.18 6.05 -15.03
CA LEU A 166 4.96 6.59 -14.42
C LEU A 166 4.28 7.68 -15.27
N ASP A 167 5.00 8.22 -16.24
CA ASP A 167 4.55 9.37 -17.03
C ASP A 167 3.67 8.95 -18.23
N PHE A 168 3.12 9.92 -18.95
CA PHE A 168 2.33 9.76 -20.17
C PHE A 168 3.15 9.29 -21.38
N SER A 169 4.38 8.83 -21.19
CA SER A 169 5.25 8.44 -22.30
C SER A 169 4.64 7.28 -23.08
N ASP A 170 4.30 7.56 -24.34
CA ASP A 170 3.63 6.62 -25.23
C ASP A 170 4.54 5.46 -25.67
N ASN A 171 5.85 5.52 -25.41
CA ASN A 171 6.75 4.40 -25.64
C ASN A 171 8.12 4.64 -25.00
N LEU A 172 8.41 3.97 -23.89
CA LEU A 172 9.75 3.90 -23.32
C LEU A 172 10.36 2.55 -23.72
N ASP A 173 11.50 2.58 -24.40
CA ASP A 173 12.18 1.37 -24.90
C ASP A 173 11.28 0.42 -25.70
N ARG A 174 10.31 0.96 -26.45
CA ARG A 174 9.32 0.21 -27.25
C ARG A 174 8.32 -0.61 -26.41
N VAL A 175 8.21 -0.33 -25.12
CA VAL A 175 7.26 -0.98 -24.19
C VAL A 175 6.21 0.03 -23.73
N LEU A 176 4.94 -0.41 -23.75
CA LEU A 176 3.80 0.37 -23.28
C LEU A 176 3.51 0.10 -21.80
N TYR A 177 3.72 1.10 -20.97
CA TYR A 177 3.51 1.02 -19.52
C TYR A 177 2.09 1.41 -19.08
N LYS A 178 1.26 1.90 -20.00
CA LYS A 178 -0.07 2.48 -19.72
C LYS A 178 -1.02 1.59 -18.92
N LYS A 179 -0.88 0.26 -19.00
CA LYS A 179 -1.74 -0.70 -18.29
C LYS A 179 -1.15 -1.19 -16.96
N ALA A 180 0.08 -0.79 -16.62
CA ALA A 180 0.75 -1.17 -15.39
C ALA A 180 0.14 -0.45 -14.18
N ILE A 181 0.34 -1.03 -13.00
CA ILE A 181 -0.12 -0.47 -11.73
C ILE A 181 1.09 -0.30 -10.81
N PHE A 182 1.31 0.90 -10.32
CA PHE A 182 2.33 1.22 -9.33
C PHE A 182 1.66 1.61 -8.02
N ILE A 183 2.11 1.00 -6.93
CA ILE A 183 1.63 1.31 -5.57
C ILE A 183 2.85 1.62 -4.70
N PHE A 184 2.91 2.83 -4.20
CA PHE A 184 3.94 3.27 -3.25
C PHE A 184 3.39 3.26 -1.84
N LEU A 185 4.10 2.68 -0.88
CA LEU A 185 3.71 2.66 0.53
C LEU A 185 4.74 3.45 1.32
N SER A 186 4.28 4.44 2.07
CA SER A 186 5.16 5.30 2.86
C SER A 186 4.58 5.63 4.22
N ASP A 187 5.46 5.79 5.21
CA ASP A 187 5.08 6.33 6.52
C ASP A 187 5.08 7.87 6.53
N ALA A 188 5.58 8.50 5.47
CA ALA A 188 5.62 9.95 5.34
C ALA A 188 4.22 10.56 5.27
N GLY A 189 4.06 11.73 5.92
CA GLY A 189 2.76 12.37 6.12
C GLY A 189 1.93 11.77 7.26
N GLY A 190 2.35 10.65 7.87
CA GLY A 190 1.61 9.99 8.95
C GLY A 190 1.34 10.89 10.16
N VAL A 191 2.32 11.71 10.57
CA VAL A 191 2.15 12.67 11.68
C VAL A 191 0.99 13.64 11.40
N LYS A 192 0.94 14.21 10.20
CA LYS A 192 -0.10 15.18 9.81
C LYS A 192 -1.47 14.54 9.63
N ILE A 193 -1.52 13.33 9.08
CA ILE A 193 -2.77 12.55 9.01
C ILE A 193 -3.29 12.27 10.44
N ASN A 194 -2.40 11.95 11.38
CA ASN A 194 -2.77 11.74 12.78
C ASN A 194 -3.27 13.04 13.42
N GLU A 195 -2.62 14.18 13.20
CA GLU A 195 -3.06 15.49 13.70
C GLU A 195 -4.48 15.84 13.21
N VAL A 196 -4.79 15.63 11.92
CA VAL A 196 -6.14 15.85 11.38
C VAL A 196 -7.15 14.95 12.07
N THR A 197 -6.83 13.66 12.21
CA THR A 197 -7.73 12.68 12.84
C THR A 197 -7.96 13.02 14.32
N MET A 198 -6.90 13.41 15.02
CA MET A 198 -6.92 13.88 16.41
C MET A 198 -7.80 15.11 16.57
N LYS A 199 -7.74 16.07 15.62
CA LYS A 199 -8.57 17.27 15.64
C LYS A 199 -10.05 16.92 15.55
N PHE A 200 -10.45 16.08 14.60
CA PHE A 200 -11.85 15.64 14.48
C PHE A 200 -12.34 14.96 15.76
N TRP A 201 -11.51 14.10 16.35
CA TRP A 201 -11.85 13.43 17.61
C TRP A 201 -12.02 14.42 18.78
N ARG A 202 -11.10 15.39 18.92
CA ARG A 202 -11.18 16.44 19.97
C ARG A 202 -12.39 17.35 19.80
N ASP A 203 -12.79 17.60 18.56
CA ASP A 203 -13.98 18.38 18.22
C ASP A 203 -15.28 17.58 18.40
N GLY A 204 -15.22 16.33 18.89
CA GLY A 204 -16.38 15.47 19.12
C GLY A 204 -17.05 15.00 17.83
N ARG A 205 -16.34 15.04 16.70
CA ARG A 205 -16.87 14.67 15.39
C ARG A 205 -16.66 13.19 15.10
N GLU A 206 -17.56 12.61 14.33
CA GLU A 206 -17.43 11.21 13.93
C GLU A 206 -16.24 11.05 12.97
N ARG A 207 -15.50 9.97 13.13
CA ARG A 207 -14.34 9.63 12.29
C ARG A 207 -14.73 9.57 10.82
N GLU A 208 -15.89 8.99 10.54
CA GLU A 208 -16.42 8.79 9.19
C GLU A 208 -16.73 10.12 8.47
N GLU A 209 -16.78 11.25 9.19
CA GLU A 209 -16.90 12.59 8.59
C GLU A 209 -15.61 13.08 7.94
N ILE A 210 -14.45 12.50 8.27
CA ILE A 210 -13.16 12.89 7.68
C ILE A 210 -13.20 12.57 6.18
N GLN A 211 -12.96 13.58 5.34
CA GLN A 211 -12.89 13.44 3.89
C GLN A 211 -11.45 13.63 3.39
N LEU A 212 -11.18 13.18 2.17
CA LEU A 212 -9.87 13.32 1.54
C LEU A 212 -9.39 14.79 1.51
N LYS A 213 -10.29 15.73 1.20
CA LYS A 213 -9.99 17.17 1.14
C LYS A 213 -9.47 17.75 2.46
N ASP A 214 -9.91 17.21 3.60
CA ASP A 214 -9.49 17.69 4.92
C ASP A 214 -8.03 17.34 5.19
N ILE A 215 -7.58 16.21 4.64
CA ILE A 215 -6.21 15.71 4.76
C ILE A 215 -5.31 16.36 3.71
N GLU A 216 -5.78 16.49 2.46
CA GLU A 216 -5.04 17.13 1.37
C GLU A 216 -4.68 18.58 1.71
N LYS A 217 -5.59 19.32 2.35
CA LYS A 217 -5.33 20.69 2.80
C LYS A 217 -4.11 20.78 3.72
N GLU A 218 -4.04 19.93 4.74
CA GLU A 218 -2.95 19.96 5.74
C GLU A 218 -1.64 19.37 5.20
N LEU A 219 -1.72 18.36 4.34
CA LEU A 219 -0.54 17.81 3.66
C LEU A 219 0.03 18.80 2.63
N SER A 220 -0.84 19.56 1.95
CA SER A 220 -0.41 20.59 0.99
C SER A 220 0.45 21.69 1.64
N GLN A 221 0.21 21.98 2.92
CA GLN A 221 0.95 22.99 3.68
C GLN A 221 2.27 22.48 4.27
N SER A 222 2.38 21.17 4.54
CA SER A 222 3.49 20.58 5.30
C SER A 222 4.47 19.74 4.47
N VAL A 223 3.98 19.05 3.44
CA VAL A 223 4.78 18.20 2.54
C VAL A 223 5.46 19.03 1.44
N PHE A 224 4.88 20.18 1.09
CA PHE A 224 5.33 20.96 -0.08
C PHE A 224 6.11 22.25 0.28
N ASN A 225 6.02 22.74 1.53
CA ASN A 225 6.59 24.05 1.92
C ASN A 225 7.73 23.99 2.95
N ASN A 226 8.01 22.85 3.58
CA ASN A 226 9.10 22.75 4.56
C ASN A 226 10.41 22.35 3.88
N GLU A 227 11.39 23.26 3.90
CA GLU A 227 12.73 23.05 3.32
C GLU A 227 13.52 21.92 4.00
N ASP A 228 13.11 21.49 5.20
CA ASP A 228 13.85 20.54 6.05
C ASP A 228 13.17 19.16 6.19
N SER A 229 12.10 18.90 5.44
CA SER A 229 11.46 17.58 5.45
C SER A 229 12.10 16.68 4.39
N GLY A 230 12.58 15.49 4.78
CA GLY A 230 13.18 14.48 3.90
C GLY A 230 12.33 14.03 2.69
N LEU A 231 11.11 14.57 2.57
CA LEU A 231 10.21 14.47 1.43
C LEU A 231 10.62 15.31 0.20
N ARG A 232 11.48 16.34 0.33
CA ARG A 232 12.03 17.05 -0.84
C ARG A 232 13.04 16.22 -1.64
N HIS A 233 13.75 15.28 -1.00
CA HIS A 233 14.70 14.42 -1.71
C HIS A 233 14.01 13.35 -2.57
N THR A 234 12.74 13.03 -2.27
CA THR A 234 11.92 12.20 -3.15
C THR A 234 11.17 13.10 -4.12
N SER A 235 11.86 13.51 -5.18
CA SER A 235 11.35 14.20 -6.36
C SER A 235 10.24 13.46 -7.15
N LEU A 236 9.57 12.47 -6.52
CA LEU A 236 8.34 11.79 -6.97
C LEU A 236 7.06 12.56 -6.69
N ILE A 237 7.10 13.50 -5.75
CA ILE A 237 5.94 14.33 -5.40
C ILE A 237 5.84 15.53 -6.37
N ASP A 238 6.29 15.35 -7.61
CA ASP A 238 5.74 16.17 -8.68
C ASP A 238 4.29 15.72 -8.86
N LYS A 239 3.34 16.62 -8.60
CA LYS A 239 1.88 16.36 -8.65
C LYS A 239 1.42 15.74 -9.97
N LYS A 240 2.27 15.73 -11.01
CA LYS A 240 2.00 15.14 -12.32
C LYS A 240 2.12 13.61 -12.37
N LEU A 241 2.99 13.01 -11.54
CA LEU A 241 3.30 11.57 -11.65
C LEU A 241 2.37 10.68 -10.81
N VAL A 242 2.04 11.10 -9.59
CA VAL A 242 1.11 10.37 -8.71
C VAL A 242 -0.34 10.73 -9.06
N ASP A 243 -1.18 9.73 -9.33
CA ASP A 243 -2.60 9.96 -9.63
C ASP A 243 -3.40 10.31 -8.39
N PHE A 244 -3.20 9.54 -7.32
CA PHE A 244 -3.97 9.67 -6.10
C PHE A 244 -3.09 9.46 -4.87
N PHE A 245 -3.15 10.44 -3.99
CA PHE A 245 -2.68 10.33 -2.63
C PHE A 245 -3.75 9.64 -1.78
N VAL A 246 -3.41 8.54 -1.11
CA VAL A 246 -4.34 7.70 -0.36
C VAL A 246 -3.95 7.70 1.13
N PRO A 247 -4.64 8.47 1.98
CA PRO A 247 -4.30 8.56 3.39
C PRO A 247 -4.87 7.38 4.20
N PHE A 248 -4.05 6.85 5.10
CA PHE A 248 -4.37 5.83 6.07
C PHE A 248 -4.37 6.44 7.47
N LEU A 249 -5.55 6.50 8.05
CA LEU A 249 -5.83 7.10 9.34
C LEU A 249 -5.30 6.23 10.50
N PRO A 250 -4.92 6.80 11.65
CA PRO A 250 -4.53 6.02 12.82
C PRO A 250 -5.73 5.20 13.34
N LEU A 251 -5.46 3.99 13.83
CA LEU A 251 -6.51 3.04 14.22
C LEU A 251 -6.96 3.25 15.65
N GLU A 252 -8.25 3.56 15.86
CA GLU A 252 -8.87 3.59 17.19
C GLU A 252 -8.90 2.21 17.86
N TYR A 253 -9.10 2.20 19.18
CA TYR A 253 -9.27 1.00 20.00
C TYR A 253 -10.28 0.00 19.39
N LYS A 254 -11.43 0.46 18.90
CA LYS A 254 -12.45 -0.40 18.25
C LYS A 254 -11.89 -1.17 17.04
N HIS A 255 -11.06 -0.52 16.23
CA HIS A 255 -10.43 -1.15 15.06
C HIS A 255 -9.34 -2.14 15.48
N PHE A 256 -8.61 -1.82 16.56
CA PHE A 256 -7.63 -2.75 17.14
C PHE A 256 -8.29 -4.06 17.58
N ILE A 257 -9.45 -3.98 18.25
CA ILE A 257 -10.24 -5.16 18.63
C ILE A 257 -10.67 -5.95 17.37
N GLN A 258 -11.19 -5.27 16.35
CA GLN A 258 -11.60 -5.92 15.09
C GLN A 258 -10.42 -6.66 14.42
N CYS A 259 -9.25 -6.02 14.34
CA CYS A 259 -8.03 -6.67 13.85
C CYS A 259 -7.65 -7.89 14.69
N GLY A 260 -7.73 -7.79 16.02
CA GLY A 260 -7.40 -8.87 16.95
C GLY A 260 -8.28 -10.09 16.74
N LEU A 261 -9.59 -9.90 16.68
CA LEU A 261 -10.54 -10.98 16.40
C LEU A 261 -10.31 -11.62 15.03
N ALA A 262 -10.08 -10.80 14.00
CA ALA A 262 -9.76 -11.30 12.67
C ALA A 262 -8.46 -12.11 12.66
N GLU A 263 -7.45 -11.70 13.43
CA GLU A 263 -6.18 -12.41 13.57
C GLU A 263 -6.34 -13.73 14.36
N MET A 264 -7.15 -13.76 15.41
CA MET A 264 -7.51 -15.01 16.13
C MET A 264 -8.14 -16.01 15.18
N ALA A 265 -9.17 -15.59 14.44
CA ALA A 265 -9.84 -16.43 13.45
C ALA A 265 -8.85 -16.92 12.37
N ARG A 266 -7.94 -16.05 11.91
CA ARG A 266 -6.88 -16.40 10.95
C ARG A 266 -5.92 -17.47 11.49
N GLN A 267 -5.64 -17.45 12.80
CA GLN A 267 -4.80 -18.43 13.48
C GLN A 267 -5.60 -19.65 14.01
N ARG A 268 -6.91 -19.74 13.70
CA ARG A 268 -7.82 -20.80 14.13
C ARG A 268 -8.06 -20.86 15.65
N PHE A 269 -7.86 -19.74 16.33
CA PHE A 269 -8.31 -19.58 17.72
C PHE A 269 -9.77 -19.13 17.75
N PRO A 270 -10.57 -19.54 18.76
CA PRO A 270 -11.92 -19.04 18.93
C PRO A 270 -11.87 -17.52 19.21
N PRO A 271 -12.77 -16.71 18.61
CA PRO A 271 -12.78 -15.27 18.86
C PRO A 271 -13.07 -14.96 20.34
N ASP A 272 -12.16 -14.25 21.01
CA ASP A 272 -12.35 -13.80 22.39
C ASP A 272 -11.93 -12.33 22.57
N ASN A 273 -12.92 -11.47 22.82
CA ASN A 273 -12.71 -10.05 23.10
C ASN A 273 -11.85 -9.81 24.35
N ARG A 274 -11.92 -10.66 25.37
CA ARG A 274 -11.19 -10.48 26.64
C ARG A 274 -9.68 -10.64 26.42
N VAL A 275 -9.28 -11.60 25.58
CA VAL A 275 -7.88 -11.79 25.19
C VAL A 275 -7.35 -10.55 24.47
N ILE A 276 -8.08 -10.04 23.48
CA ILE A 276 -7.62 -8.87 22.71
C ILE A 276 -7.60 -7.60 23.54
N LYS A 277 -8.54 -7.42 24.47
CA LYS A 277 -8.52 -6.29 25.42
C LYS A 277 -7.28 -6.32 26.31
N ARG A 278 -6.95 -7.46 26.92
CA ARG A 278 -5.70 -7.62 27.70
C ARG A 278 -4.45 -7.33 26.86
N LEU A 279 -4.44 -7.78 25.60
CA LEU A 279 -3.36 -7.46 24.67
C LEU A 279 -3.28 -5.95 24.37
N ALA A 280 -4.42 -5.26 24.23
CA ALA A 280 -4.45 -3.82 24.01
C ALA A 280 -3.95 -3.03 25.22
N ASP A 281 -4.16 -3.53 26.44
CA ASP A 281 -3.68 -2.89 27.68
C ASP A 281 -2.14 -2.88 27.74
N GLU A 282 -1.49 -3.92 27.20
CA GLU A 282 -0.02 -4.08 27.08
C GLU A 282 0.62 -3.30 25.91
N LEU A 283 -0.16 -2.46 25.22
CA LEU A 283 0.28 -1.68 24.07
C LEU A 283 0.10 -0.18 24.30
N THR A 284 0.83 0.58 23.49
CA THR A 284 0.82 2.04 23.53
C THR A 284 -0.28 2.59 22.63
N PHE A 285 -1.05 3.51 23.20
CA PHE A 285 -2.06 4.30 22.52
C PHE A 285 -1.79 5.78 22.76
N PHE A 286 -2.20 6.63 21.82
CA PHE A 286 -2.09 8.07 21.88
C PHE A 286 -3.46 8.72 21.66
N PRO A 287 -3.73 9.88 22.28
CA PRO A 287 -2.95 10.53 23.35
C PRO A 287 -2.84 9.63 24.60
N LYS A 288 -1.89 9.91 25.50
CA LYS A 288 -1.47 8.99 26.57
C LYS A 288 -2.59 8.74 27.58
N GLU A 289 -3.37 9.77 27.87
CA GLU A 289 -4.42 9.79 28.89
C GLU A 289 -5.68 9.10 28.36
N GLU A 290 -6.16 9.48 27.19
CA GLU A 290 -7.42 8.97 26.62
C GLU A 290 -7.25 7.69 25.82
N ARG A 291 -6.00 7.31 25.47
CA ARG A 291 -5.62 6.05 24.82
C ARG A 291 -6.47 5.72 23.57
N VAL A 292 -6.71 6.73 22.73
CA VAL A 292 -7.70 6.65 21.64
C VAL A 292 -7.18 5.82 20.46
N PHE A 293 -5.99 6.15 19.97
CA PHE A 293 -5.41 5.61 18.74
C PHE A 293 -4.20 4.73 19.05
N SER A 294 -4.11 3.57 18.41
CA SER A 294 -2.96 2.68 18.58
C SER A 294 -1.72 3.25 17.87
N ASP A 295 -0.62 3.37 18.59
CA ASP A 295 0.65 3.91 18.08
C ASP A 295 1.23 3.07 16.93
N GLN A 296 1.07 1.75 17.00
CA GLN A 296 1.56 0.80 16.01
C GLN A 296 0.44 0.11 15.21
N GLY A 297 -0.79 0.64 15.29
CA GLY A 297 -1.98 0.05 14.69
C GLY A 297 -2.11 -1.44 15.04
N CYS A 298 -2.39 -2.27 14.04
CA CYS A 298 -2.59 -3.71 14.24
C CYS A 298 -1.30 -4.55 14.08
N LYS A 299 -0.13 -3.91 13.93
CA LYS A 299 1.11 -4.57 13.52
C LYS A 299 1.60 -5.63 14.50
N LEU A 300 1.48 -5.36 15.80
CA LEU A 300 2.00 -6.23 16.85
C LEU A 300 1.08 -7.41 17.21
N ILE A 301 -0.20 -7.34 16.82
CA ILE A 301 -1.21 -8.33 17.23
C ILE A 301 -0.75 -9.74 16.88
N ALA A 302 -0.39 -9.99 15.62
CA ALA A 302 -0.04 -11.33 15.15
C ALA A 302 1.12 -11.99 15.91
N ASN A 303 2.06 -11.18 16.42
CA ASN A 303 3.25 -11.67 17.10
C ASN A 303 3.04 -11.77 18.62
N LYS A 304 2.21 -10.89 19.20
CA LYS A 304 1.94 -10.89 20.64
C LYS A 304 0.78 -11.80 21.03
N LEU A 305 -0.19 -12.02 20.16
CA LEU A 305 -1.40 -12.81 20.43
C LEU A 305 -1.14 -14.18 21.08
N PRO A 306 -0.14 -14.99 20.66
CA PRO A 306 0.12 -16.29 21.27
C PRO A 306 0.49 -16.26 22.77
N PHE A 307 0.90 -15.11 23.31
CA PHE A 307 1.23 -14.97 24.74
C PHE A 307 0.02 -14.70 25.63
N PHE A 308 -1.18 -14.51 25.06
CA PHE A 308 -2.40 -14.15 25.78
C PHE A 308 -3.52 -15.21 25.67
N ILE A 309 -3.31 -16.24 24.86
CA ILE A 309 -4.24 -17.36 24.62
C ILE A 309 -3.90 -18.53 25.53
#